data_AF-A0A7W1SM18-F1
#
_entry.id   AF-A0A7W1SM18-F1
#
_cell.length_a   1.000
_cell.length_b   1.000
_cell.length_c   1.000
_cell.angle_alpha   90.00
_cell.angle_beta   90.00
_cell.angle_gamma   90.00
#
_symmetry.space_group_name_H-M   'P 1'
#
loop_
_entity.id
_entity.type
_entity.pdbx_description
1 polymer ?
#
loop_
_entity_poly.entity_id
_entity_poly.type
_entity_poly.pdbx_seq_one_letter_code
_entity_poly.pdbx_strand_id
1 'polypeptide(L)'
;MLRKKTRVGAARATGESLREYGRGVAGGLLFSLPLLYTMEVWQAGFTMPPHRQLAYVLLALVLLLGYNRYAGLHPDSTWSEVAIDSIEEMGIGLLLSALVLLLLGRLTAGQDAGEVVGRIVVEAVTVAIGVSVGTAQLGGGGGPGDAAKPGMKNGHQPSFAGQLTLALCGAVLLAANVAPTEEIVTIGVEVPALRLAALAVVTMVFAGLILFYSDFRGARRWAKRAGFGGVLRGTVITYAVALVASAGILWLFGRFDGVGARAIVGQTVALGVAAALGASAGRLLLQGAGND
;
A
#
# COMPACT_ATOMS: atom_id res chain seq x y z
N MET A 1 -40.47 4.14 25.46
CA MET A 1 -39.02 4.43 25.60
C MET A 1 -38.09 3.50 24.79
N LEU A 2 -38.43 2.24 24.53
CA LEU A 2 -37.59 1.31 23.75
C LEU A 2 -37.36 1.68 22.27
N ARG A 3 -38.37 2.28 21.60
CA ARG A 3 -38.30 2.64 20.17
C ARG A 3 -37.37 3.83 19.84
N LYS A 4 -37.02 4.64 20.85
CA LYS A 4 -36.12 5.80 20.70
C LYS A 4 -34.65 5.36 20.84
N LYS A 5 -34.38 4.31 21.61
CA LYS A 5 -33.02 3.76 21.83
C LYS A 5 -32.49 3.03 20.59
N THR A 6 -33.34 2.32 19.85
CA THR A 6 -32.99 1.65 18.59
C THR A 6 -32.72 2.62 17.44
N ARG A 7 -33.48 3.72 17.31
CA ARG A 7 -33.20 4.76 16.29
C ARG A 7 -31.90 5.51 16.55
N VAL A 8 -31.56 5.78 17.81
CA VAL A 8 -30.29 6.42 18.18
C VAL A 8 -29.11 5.48 17.94
N GLY A 9 -29.26 4.17 18.19
CA GLY A 9 -28.26 3.16 17.85
C GLY A 9 -28.00 3.04 16.36
N ALA A 10 -29.07 2.98 15.54
CA ALA A 10 -28.95 2.92 14.08
C ALA A 10 -28.32 4.20 13.50
N ALA A 11 -28.71 5.39 13.97
CA ALA A 11 -28.14 6.65 13.50
C ALA A 11 -26.66 6.82 13.90
N ARG A 12 -26.24 6.31 15.07
CA ARG A 12 -24.83 6.25 15.46
C ARG A 12 -24.05 5.26 14.59
N ALA A 13 -24.59 4.08 14.32
CA ALA A 13 -23.97 3.09 13.44
C ALA A 13 -23.80 3.61 12.00
N THR A 14 -24.79 4.32 11.46
CA THR A 14 -24.68 4.95 10.13
C THR A 14 -23.64 6.08 10.11
N GLY A 15 -23.55 6.88 11.17
CA GLY A 15 -22.57 7.96 11.28
C GLY A 15 -21.13 7.47 11.43
N GLU A 16 -20.93 6.34 12.11
CA GLU A 16 -19.62 5.69 12.27
C GLU A 16 -19.17 5.06 10.94
N SER A 17 -20.06 4.33 10.27
CA SER A 17 -19.80 3.74 8.94
C SER A 17 -19.43 4.82 7.92
N LEU A 18 -20.16 5.94 7.88
CA LEU A 18 -19.88 7.03 6.93
C LEU A 18 -18.50 7.68 7.17
N ARG A 19 -18.09 7.80 8.44
CA ARG A 19 -16.75 8.30 8.79
C ARG A 19 -15.66 7.34 8.35
N GLU A 20 -15.90 6.04 8.50
CA GLU A 20 -14.99 4.98 8.05
C GLU A 20 -14.80 5.02 6.54
N TYR A 21 -15.88 5.04 5.75
CA TYR A 21 -15.80 5.21 4.31
C TYR A 21 -15.12 6.52 3.92
N GLY A 22 -15.43 7.63 4.61
CA GLY A 22 -14.80 8.92 4.33
C GLY A 22 -13.27 8.89 4.52
N ARG A 23 -12.79 8.19 5.54
CA ARG A 23 -11.35 7.97 5.81
C ARG A 23 -10.72 7.06 4.78
N GLY A 24 -11.41 5.98 4.41
CA GLY A 24 -11.00 5.11 3.32
C GLY A 24 -10.84 5.88 2.02
N VAL A 25 -11.87 6.61 1.58
CA VAL A 25 -11.82 7.45 0.37
C VAL A 25 -10.68 8.48 0.45
N ALA A 26 -10.49 9.14 1.59
CA ALA A 26 -9.42 10.11 1.78
C ALA A 26 -8.02 9.47 1.64
N GLY A 27 -7.79 8.30 2.24
CA GLY A 27 -6.54 7.56 2.08
C GLY A 27 -6.34 7.04 0.65
N GLY A 28 -7.40 6.48 0.06
CA GLY A 28 -7.45 6.03 -1.33
C GLY A 28 -6.96 7.10 -2.26
N LEU A 29 -7.56 8.30 -2.19
CA LEU A 29 -7.14 9.44 -3.00
C LEU A 29 -5.72 9.88 -2.63
N LEU A 30 -5.41 10.17 -1.36
CA LEU A 30 -4.10 10.70 -0.94
C LEU A 30 -2.93 9.85 -1.43
N PHE A 31 -3.03 8.52 -1.33
CA PHE A 31 -1.95 7.61 -1.70
C PHE A 31 -1.94 7.21 -3.18
N SER A 32 -2.97 7.55 -3.95
CA SER A 32 -3.05 7.27 -5.39
C SER A 32 -3.05 8.54 -6.26
N LEU A 33 -3.04 9.73 -5.66
CA LEU A 33 -3.07 11.01 -6.37
C LEU A 33 -2.04 11.10 -7.51
N PRO A 34 -0.74 10.76 -7.30
CA PRO A 34 0.21 10.79 -8.40
C PRO A 34 -0.24 9.89 -9.55
N LEU A 35 -0.64 8.66 -9.24
CA LEU A 35 -1.07 7.69 -10.23
C LEU A 35 -2.30 8.15 -11.02
N LEU A 36 -3.32 8.68 -10.34
CA LEU A 36 -4.56 9.17 -10.94
C LEU A 36 -4.36 10.35 -11.91
N TYR A 37 -3.24 11.08 -11.80
CA TYR A 37 -2.95 12.30 -12.55
C TYR A 37 -1.83 12.15 -13.59
N THR A 38 -1.30 10.94 -13.77
CA THR A 38 -0.10 10.70 -14.58
C THR A 38 -0.46 10.06 -15.92
N MET A 39 0.01 10.66 -17.02
CA MET A 39 -0.34 10.23 -18.39
C MET A 39 0.15 8.82 -18.69
N GLU A 40 1.31 8.46 -18.15
CA GLU A 40 1.99 7.17 -18.30
C GLU A 40 1.16 6.04 -17.68
N VAL A 41 0.43 6.30 -16.60
CA VAL A 41 -0.48 5.34 -15.96
C VAL A 41 -1.70 5.10 -16.84
N TRP A 42 -2.30 6.17 -17.36
CA TRP A 42 -3.45 6.07 -18.26
C TRP A 42 -3.09 5.33 -19.56
N GLN A 43 -1.85 5.46 -20.01
CA GLN A 43 -1.29 4.71 -21.13
C GLN A 43 -1.03 3.25 -20.77
N ALA A 44 -0.44 2.99 -19.60
CA ALA A 44 -0.25 1.65 -19.08
C ALA A 44 -1.59 0.90 -18.97
N GLY A 45 -2.67 1.59 -18.60
CA GLY A 45 -4.02 1.06 -18.52
C GLY A 45 -4.45 0.29 -19.76
N PHE A 46 -4.21 0.81 -20.97
CA PHE A 46 -4.67 0.16 -22.20
C PHE A 46 -3.58 -0.60 -22.97
N THR A 47 -2.29 -0.37 -22.66
CA THR A 47 -1.17 -1.11 -23.27
C THR A 47 -0.82 -2.38 -22.49
N MET A 48 -1.17 -2.45 -21.20
CA MET A 48 -0.94 -3.64 -20.38
C MET A 48 -1.83 -4.80 -20.87
N PRO A 49 -1.24 -5.98 -21.16
CA PRO A 49 -2.03 -7.09 -21.65
C PRO A 49 -2.98 -7.64 -20.56
N PRO A 50 -4.15 -8.20 -20.93
CA PRO A 50 -5.19 -8.59 -19.96
C PRO A 50 -4.72 -9.55 -18.86
N HIS A 51 -3.78 -10.45 -19.17
CA HIS A 51 -3.24 -11.39 -18.18
C HIS A 51 -2.41 -10.69 -17.09
N ARG A 52 -1.71 -9.59 -17.41
CA ARG A 52 -0.98 -8.78 -16.42
C ARG A 52 -1.93 -7.90 -15.61
N GLN A 53 -2.99 -7.36 -16.22
CA GLN A 53 -4.05 -6.66 -15.50
C GLN A 53 -4.72 -7.59 -14.47
N LEU A 54 -5.08 -8.82 -14.88
CA LEU A 54 -5.63 -9.82 -13.98
C LEU A 54 -4.64 -10.16 -12.84
N ALA A 55 -3.37 -10.40 -13.18
CA ALA A 55 -2.34 -10.64 -12.17
C ALA A 55 -2.19 -9.47 -11.19
N TYR A 56 -2.33 -8.22 -11.67
CA TYR A 56 -2.26 -7.04 -10.83
C TYR A 56 -3.44 -6.91 -9.88
N VAL A 57 -4.66 -7.20 -10.35
CA VAL A 57 -5.86 -7.28 -9.48
C VAL A 57 -5.73 -8.40 -8.46
N LEU A 58 -5.25 -9.58 -8.86
CA LEU A 58 -5.03 -10.70 -7.93
C LEU A 58 -3.98 -10.35 -6.88
N LEU A 59 -2.89 -9.70 -7.27
CA LEU A 59 -1.89 -9.17 -6.33
C LEU A 59 -2.55 -8.20 -5.35
N ALA A 60 -3.35 -7.26 -5.84
CA ALA A 60 -4.05 -6.29 -5.01
C ALA A 60 -4.95 -6.99 -3.98
N LEU A 61 -5.77 -7.95 -4.41
CA LEU A 61 -6.65 -8.71 -3.51
C LEU A 61 -5.86 -9.46 -2.45
N VAL A 62 -4.73 -10.09 -2.80
CA VAL A 62 -3.85 -10.76 -1.83
C VAL A 62 -3.28 -9.76 -0.83
N LEU A 63 -2.88 -8.56 -1.28
CA LEU A 63 -2.37 -7.51 -0.42
C LEU A 63 -3.46 -6.93 0.50
N LEU A 64 -4.67 -6.74 0.01
CA LEU A 64 -5.82 -6.29 0.81
C LEU A 64 -6.19 -7.33 1.88
N LEU A 65 -6.27 -8.62 1.50
CA LEU A 65 -6.51 -9.71 2.44
C LEU A 65 -5.43 -9.75 3.52
N GLY A 66 -4.17 -9.62 3.11
CA GLY A 66 -3.04 -9.57 4.01
C GLY A 66 -3.09 -8.35 4.94
N TYR A 67 -3.38 -7.18 4.40
CA TYR A 67 -3.49 -5.94 5.15
C TYR A 67 -4.62 -6.04 6.18
N ASN A 68 -5.83 -6.41 5.78
CA ASN A 68 -6.98 -6.54 6.67
C ASN A 68 -6.77 -7.64 7.72
N ARG A 69 -6.03 -8.70 7.40
CA ARG A 69 -5.69 -9.76 8.36
C ARG A 69 -4.72 -9.32 9.46
N TYR A 70 -3.77 -8.43 9.15
CA TYR A 70 -2.68 -8.06 10.06
C TYR A 70 -2.76 -6.64 10.62
N ALA A 71 -3.45 -5.73 9.94
CA ALA A 71 -3.64 -4.32 10.30
C ALA A 71 -5.11 -3.92 10.47
N GLY A 72 -6.06 -4.80 10.13
CA GLY A 72 -7.49 -4.52 10.22
C GLY A 72 -7.98 -4.20 11.63
N LEU A 73 -9.08 -3.46 11.71
CA LEU A 73 -9.64 -2.87 12.93
C LEU A 73 -10.20 -3.88 13.94
N HIS A 74 -10.41 -5.13 13.54
CA HIS A 74 -11.13 -6.14 14.31
C HIS A 74 -10.20 -7.31 14.68
N PRO A 75 -9.78 -7.43 15.95
CA PRO A 75 -8.85 -8.47 16.43
C PRO A 75 -9.32 -9.90 16.21
N ASP A 76 -10.64 -10.10 16.11
CA ASP A 76 -11.31 -11.41 16.03
C ASP A 76 -11.97 -11.66 14.68
N SER A 77 -11.58 -10.92 13.63
CA SER A 77 -12.25 -11.06 12.34
C SER A 77 -12.09 -12.45 11.72
N THR A 78 -13.22 -12.97 11.29
CA THR A 78 -13.27 -14.22 10.54
C THR A 78 -12.65 -14.02 9.15
N TRP A 79 -12.13 -15.10 8.54
CA TRP A 79 -11.60 -15.01 7.16
C TRP A 79 -12.64 -14.53 6.14
N SER A 80 -13.94 -14.74 6.41
CA SER A 80 -15.04 -14.19 5.62
C SER A 80 -15.14 -12.68 5.75
N GLU A 81 -15.01 -12.12 6.94
CA GLU A 81 -15.03 -10.66 7.15
C GLU A 81 -13.85 -10.00 6.45
N VAL A 82 -12.64 -10.54 6.64
CA VAL A 82 -11.42 -10.05 5.96
C VAL A 82 -11.60 -10.04 4.44
N ALA A 83 -12.22 -11.08 3.88
CA ALA A 83 -12.49 -11.17 2.44
C ALA A 83 -13.55 -10.17 1.98
N ILE A 84 -14.61 -9.95 2.76
CA ILE A 84 -15.65 -8.96 2.45
C ILE A 84 -15.05 -7.56 2.44
N ASP A 85 -14.29 -7.20 3.47
CA ASP A 85 -13.64 -5.89 3.58
C ASP A 85 -12.69 -5.65 2.39
N SER A 86 -11.89 -6.65 2.00
CA SER A 86 -10.99 -6.54 0.86
C SER A 86 -11.72 -6.39 -0.49
N ILE A 87 -12.86 -7.05 -0.67
CA ILE A 87 -13.68 -6.90 -1.88
C ILE A 87 -14.34 -5.52 -1.90
N GLU A 88 -14.78 -5.03 -0.75
CA GLU A 88 -15.36 -3.69 -0.60
C GLU A 88 -14.36 -2.59 -0.92
N GLU A 89 -13.14 -2.67 -0.38
CA GLU A 89 -12.04 -1.74 -0.67
C GLU A 89 -11.68 -1.74 -2.17
N MET A 90 -11.66 -2.92 -2.81
CA MET A 90 -11.48 -3.03 -4.26
C MET A 90 -12.63 -2.36 -5.03
N GLY A 91 -13.87 -2.57 -4.59
CA GLY A 91 -15.06 -1.93 -5.17
C GLY A 91 -15.00 -0.40 -5.07
N ILE A 92 -14.60 0.12 -3.91
CA ILE A 92 -14.39 1.56 -3.71
C ILE A 92 -13.27 2.05 -4.62
N GLY A 93 -12.16 1.32 -4.74
CA GLY A 93 -11.06 1.65 -5.65
C GLY A 93 -11.51 1.76 -7.10
N LEU A 94 -12.31 0.81 -7.58
CA LEU A 94 -12.89 0.82 -8.93
C LEU A 94 -13.80 2.03 -9.15
N LEU A 95 -14.72 2.29 -8.21
CA LEU A 95 -15.67 3.39 -8.32
C LEU A 95 -14.98 4.76 -8.27
N LEU A 96 -14.01 4.94 -7.36
CA LEU A 96 -13.24 6.18 -7.23
C LEU A 96 -12.39 6.41 -8.47
N SER A 97 -11.70 5.39 -8.99
CA SER A 97 -10.88 5.53 -10.20
C SER A 97 -11.74 5.88 -11.40
N ALA A 98 -12.87 5.19 -11.61
CA ALA A 98 -13.80 5.50 -12.68
C ALA A 98 -14.35 6.93 -12.57
N LEU A 99 -14.74 7.37 -11.36
CA LEU A 99 -15.22 8.71 -11.12
C LEU A 99 -14.16 9.76 -11.40
N VAL A 100 -12.94 9.59 -10.87
CA VAL A 100 -11.85 10.56 -11.07
C VAL A 100 -11.46 10.63 -12.55
N LEU A 101 -11.28 9.50 -13.23
CA LEU A 101 -10.97 9.48 -14.66
C LEU A 101 -12.09 10.13 -15.50
N LEU A 102 -13.36 9.92 -15.14
CA LEU A 102 -14.48 10.59 -15.80
C LEU A 102 -14.40 12.10 -15.61
N LEU A 103 -14.18 12.57 -14.38
CA LEU A 103 -14.07 14.00 -14.05
C LEU A 103 -12.85 14.67 -14.69
N LEU A 104 -11.75 13.93 -14.87
CA LEU A 104 -10.56 14.38 -15.59
C LEU A 104 -10.71 14.34 -17.11
N GLY A 105 -11.85 13.89 -17.63
CA GLY A 105 -12.09 13.76 -19.08
C GLY A 105 -11.27 12.66 -19.74
N ARG A 106 -10.83 11.65 -18.98
CA ARG A 106 -10.05 10.50 -19.46
C ARG A 106 -10.89 9.30 -19.85
N LEU A 107 -12.20 9.34 -19.56
CA LEU A 107 -13.22 8.43 -20.08
C LEU A 107 -14.15 9.21 -21.00
N THR A 108 -14.18 8.87 -22.29
CA THR A 108 -15.01 9.51 -23.31
C THR A 108 -15.91 8.51 -24.04
N ALA A 109 -17.09 8.96 -24.46
CA ALA A 109 -18.00 8.15 -25.25
C ALA A 109 -17.40 7.89 -26.64
N GLY A 110 -17.16 6.62 -26.98
CA GLY A 110 -16.57 6.20 -28.25
C GLY A 110 -15.22 5.50 -28.14
N GLN A 111 -14.63 5.43 -26.95
CA GLN A 111 -13.42 4.62 -26.71
C GLN A 111 -13.74 3.12 -26.73
N ASP A 112 -12.71 2.31 -27.01
CA ASP A 112 -12.80 0.86 -26.88
C ASP A 112 -13.05 0.47 -25.42
N ALA A 113 -13.93 -0.51 -25.20
CA ALA A 113 -14.29 -0.95 -23.86
C ALA A 113 -13.09 -1.52 -23.08
N GLY A 114 -12.14 -2.16 -23.76
CA GLY A 114 -10.91 -2.67 -23.17
C GLY A 114 -9.98 -1.55 -22.67
N GLU A 115 -9.90 -0.44 -23.39
CA GLU A 115 -9.13 0.75 -22.97
C GLU A 115 -9.74 1.37 -21.70
N VAL A 116 -11.06 1.53 -21.67
CA VAL A 116 -11.79 2.06 -20.50
C VAL A 116 -11.59 1.17 -19.28
N VAL A 117 -11.84 -0.14 -19.43
CA VAL A 117 -11.69 -1.11 -18.33
C VAL A 117 -10.24 -1.17 -17.85
N GLY A 118 -9.28 -1.21 -18.77
CA GLY A 118 -7.86 -1.27 -18.45
C GLY A 118 -7.37 -0.08 -17.63
N ARG A 119 -7.78 1.15 -17.98
CA ARG A 119 -7.49 2.36 -17.19
C ARG A 119 -8.07 2.27 -15.79
N ILE A 120 -9.36 1.95 -15.68
CA ILE A 120 -10.04 1.86 -14.39
C ILE A 120 -9.36 0.81 -13.50
N VAL A 121 -9.06 -0.37 -14.05
CA VAL A 121 -8.47 -1.49 -13.31
C VAL A 121 -7.06 -1.17 -12.80
N VAL A 122 -6.21 -0.60 -13.65
CA VAL A 122 -4.82 -0.27 -13.26
C VAL A 122 -4.79 0.78 -12.15
N GLU A 123 -5.69 1.76 -12.19
CA GLU A 123 -5.77 2.76 -11.13
C GLU A 123 -6.41 2.23 -9.84
N ALA A 124 -7.46 1.42 -9.98
CA ALA A 124 -8.23 0.90 -8.86
C ALA A 124 -7.38 0.09 -7.88
N VAL A 125 -6.36 -0.63 -8.35
CA VAL A 125 -5.47 -1.40 -7.48
C VAL A 125 -4.80 -0.51 -6.43
N THR A 126 -4.15 0.57 -6.86
CA THR A 126 -3.43 1.46 -5.94
C THR A 126 -4.41 2.25 -5.08
N VAL A 127 -5.53 2.69 -5.65
CA VAL A 127 -6.60 3.37 -4.90
C VAL A 127 -7.15 2.45 -3.81
N ALA A 128 -7.45 1.19 -4.10
CA ALA A 128 -7.99 0.22 -3.14
C ALA A 128 -7.03 -0.04 -1.98
N ILE A 129 -5.73 -0.22 -2.25
CA ILE A 129 -4.73 -0.34 -1.19
C ILE A 129 -4.68 0.93 -0.34
N GLY A 130 -4.74 2.11 -0.98
CA GLY A 130 -4.84 3.39 -0.27
C GLY A 130 -6.11 3.52 0.58
N VAL A 131 -7.25 2.98 0.13
CA VAL A 131 -8.50 2.94 0.89
C VAL A 131 -8.32 2.13 2.16
N SER A 132 -7.78 0.92 2.05
CA SER A 132 -7.50 0.06 3.20
C SER A 132 -6.56 0.72 4.22
N VAL A 133 -5.50 1.37 3.73
CA VAL A 133 -4.58 2.14 4.58
C VAL A 133 -5.29 3.33 5.24
N GLY A 134 -6.10 4.09 4.50
CA GLY A 134 -6.85 5.25 5.00
C GLY A 134 -7.84 4.88 6.10
N THR A 135 -8.60 3.80 5.88
CA THR A 135 -9.56 3.26 6.84
C THR A 135 -8.88 2.92 8.17
N ALA A 136 -7.76 2.19 8.12
CA ALA A 136 -7.01 1.80 9.31
C ALA A 136 -6.29 2.98 10.00
N GLN A 137 -5.67 3.89 9.24
CA GLN A 137 -4.77 4.91 9.81
C GLN A 137 -5.48 6.20 10.23
N LEU A 138 -6.49 6.63 9.48
CA LEU A 138 -7.26 7.83 9.83
C LEU A 138 -8.39 7.51 10.81
N GLY A 139 -8.64 6.21 11.06
CA GLY A 139 -9.62 5.65 11.99
C GLY A 139 -9.36 5.94 13.46
N GLY A 140 -8.08 6.03 13.87
CA GLY A 140 -7.64 6.09 15.27
C GLY A 140 -7.93 7.39 16.03
N GLY A 141 -8.53 8.41 15.40
CA GLY A 141 -8.90 9.67 16.04
C GLY A 141 -10.42 9.85 16.06
N GLY A 142 -11.09 9.50 17.16
CA GLY A 142 -12.55 9.62 17.27
C GLY A 142 -13.07 9.89 18.68
N GLY A 143 -13.13 11.17 19.07
CA GLY A 143 -14.11 11.73 20.01
C GLY A 143 -13.99 11.42 21.52
N PRO A 144 -14.30 12.39 22.41
CA PRO A 144 -14.34 12.16 23.86
C PRO A 144 -15.56 11.30 24.20
N GLY A 145 -15.40 9.98 24.23
CA GLY A 145 -16.46 9.06 24.61
C GLY A 145 -16.34 7.65 24.04
N ASP A 146 -15.57 7.46 22.96
CA ASP A 146 -15.20 6.13 22.51
C ASP A 146 -13.90 5.76 23.23
N ALA A 147 -14.03 4.89 24.22
CA ALA A 147 -12.88 4.17 24.73
C ALA A 147 -12.18 3.57 23.53
N ALA A 148 -11.02 4.13 23.18
CA ALA A 148 -10.13 3.63 22.15
C ALA A 148 -10.15 2.11 22.25
N LYS A 149 -10.76 1.44 21.28
CA LYS A 149 -10.51 0.01 21.09
C LYS A 149 -9.08 -0.02 20.61
N PRO A 150 -8.10 -0.37 21.47
CA PRO A 150 -6.72 -0.32 21.04
C PRO A 150 -6.61 -1.40 19.99
N GLY A 151 -6.10 -1.03 18.81
CA GLY A 151 -5.50 -2.02 17.93
C GLY A 151 -4.56 -2.87 18.80
N MET A 152 -4.63 -4.19 18.64
CA MET A 152 -3.72 -5.14 19.29
C MET A 152 -3.62 -5.10 20.84
N LYS A 153 -4.71 -5.42 21.55
CA LYS A 153 -4.65 -5.87 22.96
C LYS A 153 -4.13 -7.30 23.19
N ASN A 154 -3.41 -7.88 22.24
CA ASN A 154 -2.73 -9.16 22.49
C ASN A 154 -1.24 -8.89 22.58
N GLY A 155 -0.66 -9.13 23.76
CA GLY A 155 0.79 -9.09 24.05
C GLY A 155 1.63 -10.13 23.28
N HIS A 156 1.22 -10.48 22.06
CA HIS A 156 1.97 -11.28 21.11
C HIS A 156 2.83 -10.35 20.26
N GLN A 157 4.11 -10.70 20.14
CA GLN A 157 5.03 -10.02 19.23
C GLN A 157 4.44 -10.00 17.81
N PRO A 158 4.54 -8.89 17.07
CA PRO A 158 4.06 -8.83 15.69
C PRO A 158 4.68 -9.97 14.88
N SER A 159 3.84 -10.84 14.32
CA SER A 159 4.29 -12.03 13.61
C SER A 159 5.19 -11.64 12.44
N PHE A 160 6.22 -12.45 12.17
CA PHE A 160 7.12 -12.18 11.05
C PHE A 160 6.35 -12.06 9.72
N ALA A 161 5.33 -12.89 9.54
CA ALA A 161 4.44 -12.84 8.38
C ALA A 161 3.64 -11.53 8.30
N GLY A 162 3.15 -11.00 9.41
CA GLY A 162 2.46 -9.70 9.45
C GLY A 162 3.41 -8.55 9.07
N GLN A 163 4.62 -8.54 9.64
CA GLN A 163 5.63 -7.53 9.30
C GLN A 163 5.99 -7.57 7.81
N LEU A 164 6.16 -8.75 7.25
CA LEU A 164 6.47 -8.95 5.83
C LEU A 164 5.32 -8.47 4.94
N THR A 165 4.10 -8.83 5.30
CA THR A 165 2.89 -8.50 4.54
C THR A 165 2.67 -7.00 4.49
N LEU A 166 2.72 -6.29 5.64
CA LEU A 166 2.53 -4.85 5.63
C LEU A 166 3.71 -4.10 5.00
N ALA A 167 4.94 -4.62 5.12
CA ALA A 167 6.06 -4.10 4.36
C ALA A 167 5.79 -4.19 2.85
N LEU A 168 5.27 -5.33 2.38
CA LEU A 168 4.95 -5.51 0.97
C LEU A 168 3.81 -4.60 0.52
N CYS A 169 2.73 -4.48 1.30
CA CYS A 169 1.61 -3.58 0.98
C CYS A 169 2.08 -2.13 0.85
N GLY A 170 2.87 -1.64 1.83
CA GLY A 170 3.44 -0.31 1.78
C GLY A 170 4.41 -0.13 0.61
N ALA A 171 5.26 -1.12 0.33
CA ALA A 171 6.18 -1.09 -0.80
C ALA A 171 5.44 -0.96 -2.14
N VAL A 172 4.42 -1.80 -2.34
CA VAL A 172 3.61 -1.79 -3.57
C VAL A 172 2.82 -0.50 -3.70
N LEU A 173 2.20 0.00 -2.62
CA LEU A 173 1.45 1.26 -2.65
C LEU A 173 2.31 2.42 -3.15
N LEU A 174 3.54 2.55 -2.65
CA LEU A 174 4.44 3.63 -3.07
C LEU A 174 5.08 3.35 -4.44
N ALA A 175 5.47 2.11 -4.71
CA ALA A 175 6.10 1.73 -5.97
C ALA A 175 5.13 1.87 -7.16
N ALA A 176 3.87 1.49 -7.01
CA ALA A 176 2.88 1.53 -8.08
C ALA A 176 2.67 2.96 -8.63
N ASN A 177 2.81 3.99 -7.80
CA ASN A 177 2.69 5.39 -8.22
C ASN A 177 3.82 5.86 -9.15
N VAL A 178 4.96 5.18 -9.15
CA VAL A 178 6.18 5.63 -9.86
C VAL A 178 6.64 4.62 -10.91
N ALA A 179 6.34 3.34 -10.72
CA ALA A 179 6.74 2.27 -11.64
C ALA A 179 6.31 2.47 -13.12
N PRO A 180 5.12 3.01 -13.44
CA PRO A 180 4.74 3.19 -14.83
C PRO A 180 5.40 4.41 -15.48
N THR A 181 6.22 5.20 -14.78
CA THR A 181 6.79 6.42 -15.38
C THR A 181 8.08 6.15 -16.17
N GLU A 182 8.37 7.01 -17.14
CA GLU A 182 9.57 6.88 -17.99
C GLU A 182 10.87 7.24 -17.24
N GLU A 183 10.79 8.00 -16.15
CA GLU A 183 11.96 8.36 -15.35
C GLU A 183 12.61 7.12 -14.74
N ILE A 184 11.83 6.13 -14.30
CA ILE A 184 12.40 4.89 -13.76
C ILE A 184 13.19 4.12 -14.81
N VAL A 185 12.70 4.09 -16.05
CA VAL A 185 13.40 3.47 -17.18
C VAL A 185 14.68 4.23 -17.49
N THR A 186 14.58 5.55 -17.61
CA THR A 186 15.71 6.46 -17.90
C THR A 186 16.81 6.31 -16.86
N ILE A 187 16.46 6.37 -15.56
CA ILE A 187 17.42 6.18 -14.46
C ILE A 187 18.07 4.79 -14.54
N GLY A 188 17.28 3.74 -14.78
CA GLY A 188 17.77 2.37 -14.82
C GLY A 188 18.74 2.08 -15.97
N VAL A 189 18.64 2.82 -17.07
CA VAL A 189 19.49 2.65 -18.26
C VAL A 189 20.69 3.60 -18.24
N GLU A 190 20.49 4.87 -17.93
CA GLU A 190 21.50 5.92 -18.11
C GLU A 190 22.45 6.04 -16.92
N VAL A 191 22.00 5.73 -15.70
CA VAL A 191 22.82 5.93 -14.51
C VAL A 191 23.94 4.87 -14.43
N PRO A 192 25.21 5.27 -14.22
CA PRO A 192 26.31 4.34 -14.06
C PRO A 192 26.10 3.36 -12.89
N ALA A 193 26.52 2.11 -13.04
CA ALA A 193 26.35 1.05 -12.05
C ALA A 193 26.85 1.43 -10.64
N LEU A 194 27.95 2.18 -10.54
CA LEU A 194 28.47 2.63 -9.25
C LEU A 194 27.51 3.61 -8.54
N ARG A 195 26.83 4.49 -9.27
CA ARG A 195 25.84 5.42 -8.71
C ARG A 195 24.55 4.69 -8.32
N LEU A 196 24.13 3.68 -9.09
CA LEU A 196 23.02 2.79 -8.71
C LEU A 196 23.35 1.99 -7.44
N ALA A 197 24.58 1.46 -7.33
CA ALA A 197 25.02 0.77 -6.11
C ALA A 197 25.05 1.73 -4.91
N ALA A 198 25.55 2.95 -5.09
CA ALA A 198 25.50 3.98 -4.05
C ALA A 198 24.06 4.32 -3.64
N LEU A 199 23.14 4.45 -4.61
CA LEU A 199 21.72 4.66 -4.36
C LEU A 199 21.14 3.52 -3.52
N ALA A 200 21.40 2.26 -3.90
CA ALA A 200 20.96 1.09 -3.14
C ALA A 200 21.45 1.11 -1.68
N VAL A 201 22.73 1.42 -1.47
CA VAL A 201 23.32 1.52 -0.12
C VAL A 201 22.65 2.65 0.68
N VAL A 202 22.48 3.84 0.08
CA VAL A 202 21.84 4.98 0.71
C VAL A 202 20.38 4.68 1.07
N THR A 203 19.63 4.04 0.18
CA THR A 203 18.27 3.57 0.45
C THR A 203 18.23 2.60 1.62
N MET A 204 19.16 1.64 1.67
CA MET A 204 19.25 0.69 2.77
C MET A 204 19.58 1.39 4.10
N VAL A 205 20.47 2.38 4.09
CA VAL A 205 20.75 3.22 5.26
C VAL A 205 19.50 3.95 5.73
N PHE A 206 18.75 4.59 4.83
CA PHE A 206 17.50 5.27 5.20
C PHE A 206 16.45 4.31 5.76
N ALA A 207 16.25 3.15 5.15
CA ALA A 207 15.36 2.12 5.69
C ALA A 207 15.77 1.68 7.10
N GLY A 208 17.08 1.53 7.33
CA GLY A 208 17.62 1.20 8.65
C GLY A 208 17.48 2.33 9.67
N LEU A 209 17.66 3.58 9.26
CA LEU A 209 17.42 4.75 10.11
C LEU A 209 15.94 4.85 10.52
N ILE A 210 15.01 4.66 9.58
CA ILE A 210 13.57 4.66 9.88
C ILE A 210 13.23 3.58 10.91
N LEU A 211 13.75 2.35 10.71
CA LEU A 211 13.53 1.24 11.63
C LEU A 211 14.18 1.48 13.01
N PHE A 212 15.38 2.06 13.03
CA PHE A 212 16.08 2.38 14.28
C PHE A 212 15.32 3.44 15.09
N TYR A 213 14.87 4.53 14.44
CA TYR A 213 14.14 5.59 15.13
C TYR A 213 12.72 5.19 15.55
N SER A 214 12.05 4.30 14.81
CA SER A 214 10.74 3.80 15.21
C SER A 214 10.80 2.93 16.45
N ASP A 215 11.82 2.06 16.55
CA ASP A 215 12.06 1.23 17.74
C ASP A 215 12.39 2.08 18.99
N PHE A 216 12.89 3.30 18.83
CA PHE A 216 13.16 4.23 19.95
C PHE A 216 11.89 4.89 20.51
N ARG A 217 10.86 5.15 19.68
CA ARG A 217 9.57 5.71 20.15
C ARG A 217 8.63 4.67 20.77
N GLY A 218 8.84 3.37 20.49
CA GLY A 218 8.08 2.25 21.06
C GLY A 218 8.78 1.59 22.26
N ALA A 219 8.65 2.17 23.45
CA ALA A 219 8.88 1.58 24.77
C ALA A 219 9.88 0.39 24.88
N ARG A 220 11.20 0.68 24.95
CA ARG A 220 12.24 0.07 25.83
C ARG A 220 12.36 -1.47 25.97
N ARG A 221 11.62 -2.29 25.22
CA ARG A 221 11.54 -3.77 25.39
C ARG A 221 12.30 -4.55 24.33
N TRP A 222 12.45 -4.04 23.11
CA TRP A 222 13.32 -4.66 22.08
C TRP A 222 14.81 -4.31 22.27
N ALA A 223 15.10 -3.12 22.81
CA ALA A 223 16.47 -2.65 23.06
C ALA A 223 17.29 -3.56 24.01
N LYS A 224 16.63 -4.38 24.85
CA LYS A 224 17.33 -5.35 25.70
C LYS A 224 17.70 -6.68 25.01
N ARG A 225 17.19 -6.98 23.80
CA ARG A 225 17.45 -8.28 23.14
C ARG A 225 17.89 -8.24 21.69
N ALA A 226 17.59 -7.20 20.91
CA ALA A 226 17.86 -7.24 19.46
C ALA A 226 19.24 -6.69 19.04
N GLY A 227 19.84 -5.78 19.81
CA GLY A 227 21.15 -5.18 19.49
C GLY A 227 21.23 -4.57 18.07
N PHE A 228 22.43 -4.16 17.66
CA PHE A 228 22.71 -3.68 16.31
C PHE A 228 22.39 -4.73 15.22
N GLY A 229 22.56 -6.02 15.54
CA GLY A 229 22.30 -7.12 14.61
C GLY A 229 20.83 -7.29 14.21
N GLY A 230 19.89 -7.03 15.12
CA GLY A 230 18.46 -7.08 14.83
C GLY A 230 18.01 -5.96 13.88
N VAL A 231 18.52 -4.75 14.08
CA VAL A 231 18.28 -3.60 13.19
C VAL A 231 18.84 -3.87 11.80
N LEU A 232 20.07 -4.39 11.72
CA LEU A 232 20.70 -4.74 10.45
C LEU A 232 19.90 -5.80 9.69
N ARG A 233 19.51 -6.90 10.36
CA ARG A 233 18.67 -7.95 9.76
C ARG A 233 17.32 -7.40 9.30
N GLY A 234 16.67 -6.59 10.15
CA GLY A 234 15.40 -5.96 9.81
C GLY A 234 15.52 -5.05 8.59
N THR A 235 16.61 -4.30 8.48
CA THR A 235 16.90 -3.41 7.34
C THR A 235 17.08 -4.20 6.05
N VAL A 236 17.89 -5.25 6.08
CA VAL A 236 18.12 -6.12 4.91
C VAL A 236 16.81 -6.75 4.44
N ILE A 237 15.97 -7.23 5.36
CA ILE A 237 14.67 -7.81 5.01
C ILE A 237 13.74 -6.75 4.40
N THR A 238 13.63 -5.55 4.99
CA THR A 238 12.82 -4.46 4.43
C THR A 238 13.28 -4.11 3.01
N TYR A 239 14.60 -3.98 2.80
CA TYR A 239 15.13 -3.63 1.49
C TYR A 239 14.94 -4.76 0.47
N ALA A 240 15.08 -6.03 0.88
CA ALA A 240 14.78 -7.18 0.03
C ALA A 240 13.30 -7.20 -0.41
N VAL A 241 12.36 -6.93 0.50
CA VAL A 241 10.93 -6.79 0.18
C VAL A 241 10.71 -5.66 -0.81
N ALA A 242 11.36 -4.52 -0.60
CA ALA A 242 11.27 -3.38 -1.52
C ALA A 242 11.74 -3.73 -2.92
N LEU A 243 12.89 -4.41 -3.07
CA LEU A 243 13.40 -4.85 -4.36
C LEU A 243 12.48 -5.87 -5.04
N VAL A 244 11.92 -6.82 -4.28
CA VAL A 244 10.96 -7.80 -4.80
C VAL A 244 9.68 -7.11 -5.27
N ALA A 245 9.15 -6.18 -4.48
CA ALA A 245 7.98 -5.38 -4.86
C ALA A 245 8.28 -4.56 -6.12
N SER A 246 9.41 -3.86 -6.16
CA SER A 246 9.83 -3.07 -7.33
C SER A 246 9.95 -3.93 -8.58
N ALA A 247 10.63 -5.06 -8.51
CA ALA A 247 10.78 -5.96 -9.65
C ALA A 247 9.42 -6.53 -10.11
N GLY A 248 8.57 -6.93 -9.16
CA GLY A 248 7.23 -7.46 -9.47
C GLY A 248 6.33 -6.43 -10.14
N ILE A 249 6.30 -5.20 -9.62
CA ILE A 249 5.50 -4.11 -10.20
C ILE A 249 6.05 -3.71 -11.58
N LEU A 250 7.36 -3.55 -11.75
CA LEU A 250 7.97 -3.24 -13.05
C LEU A 250 7.67 -4.32 -14.08
N TRP A 251 7.71 -5.59 -13.68
CA TRP A 251 7.34 -6.71 -14.54
C TRP A 251 5.86 -6.67 -14.95
N LEU A 252 4.95 -6.37 -14.02
CA LEU A 252 3.51 -6.22 -14.33
C LEU A 252 3.26 -5.08 -15.34
N PHE A 253 4.01 -3.97 -15.22
CA PHE A 253 3.94 -2.86 -16.16
C PHE A 253 4.75 -3.09 -17.45
N GLY A 254 5.35 -4.27 -17.65
CA GLY A 254 6.09 -4.61 -18.87
C GLY A 254 7.43 -3.89 -19.05
N ARG A 255 7.94 -3.25 -17.99
CA ARG A 255 9.19 -2.47 -18.04
C ARG A 255 10.45 -3.32 -18.25
N PHE A 256 10.32 -4.64 -18.13
CA PHE A 256 11.37 -5.61 -18.39
C PHE A 256 11.30 -6.26 -19.78
N ASP A 257 10.30 -5.93 -20.60
CA ASP A 257 10.14 -6.56 -21.91
C ASP A 257 11.24 -6.08 -22.87
N GLY A 258 12.02 -7.03 -23.41
CA GLY A 258 13.05 -6.76 -24.43
C GLY A 258 14.31 -6.04 -23.92
N VAL A 259 14.47 -5.83 -22.61
CA VAL A 259 15.64 -5.14 -22.03
C VAL A 259 16.66 -6.10 -21.41
N GLY A 260 17.93 -5.70 -21.39
CA GLY A 260 19.02 -6.49 -20.82
C GLY A 260 19.05 -6.49 -19.28
N ALA A 261 19.73 -7.49 -18.69
CA ALA A 261 19.82 -7.67 -17.23
C ALA A 261 20.30 -6.43 -16.46
N ARG A 262 21.21 -5.64 -17.05
CA ARG A 262 21.68 -4.39 -16.44
C ARG A 262 20.54 -3.38 -16.25
N ALA A 263 19.69 -3.20 -17.26
CA ALA A 263 18.56 -2.28 -17.19
C ALA A 263 17.52 -2.77 -16.18
N ILE A 264 17.24 -4.08 -16.13
CA ILE A 264 16.33 -4.69 -15.15
C ILE A 264 16.78 -4.38 -13.72
N VAL A 265 18.07 -4.60 -13.42
CA VAL A 265 18.63 -4.30 -12.09
C VAL A 265 18.59 -2.80 -11.82
N GLY A 266 18.95 -1.96 -12.79
CA GLY A 266 18.95 -0.51 -12.63
C GLY A 266 17.57 0.05 -12.32
N GLN A 267 16.55 -0.34 -13.08
CA GLN A 267 15.16 0.07 -12.87
C GLN A 267 14.64 -0.41 -11.51
N THR A 268 14.95 -1.67 -11.14
CA THR A 268 14.55 -2.23 -9.84
C THR A 268 15.16 -1.45 -8.68
N VAL A 269 16.44 -1.07 -8.78
CA VAL A 269 17.13 -0.26 -7.75
C VAL A 269 16.57 1.16 -7.70
N ALA A 270 16.31 1.78 -8.86
CA ALA A 270 15.73 3.12 -8.94
C ALA A 270 14.35 3.19 -8.25
N LEU A 271 13.46 2.26 -8.60
CA LEU A 271 12.15 2.15 -7.97
C LEU A 271 12.23 1.69 -6.51
N GLY A 272 13.28 0.94 -6.16
CA GLY A 272 13.55 0.44 -4.83
C GLY A 272 13.63 1.53 -3.76
N VAL A 273 13.92 2.78 -4.13
CA VAL A 273 13.91 3.93 -3.21
C VAL A 273 12.49 4.16 -2.67
N ALA A 274 11.51 4.35 -3.57
CA ALA A 274 10.11 4.57 -3.20
C ALA A 274 9.54 3.34 -2.48
N ALA A 275 9.84 2.14 -2.99
CA ALA A 275 9.38 0.89 -2.39
C ALA A 275 9.95 0.69 -0.98
N ALA A 276 11.21 1.07 -0.70
CA ALA A 276 11.81 0.92 0.62
C ALA A 276 11.22 1.88 1.65
N LEU A 277 10.87 3.10 1.24
CA LEU A 277 10.14 4.04 2.10
C LEU A 277 8.76 3.49 2.44
N GLY A 278 8.02 3.00 1.44
CA GLY A 278 6.73 2.34 1.64
C GLY A 278 6.83 1.11 2.54
N ALA A 279 7.82 0.25 2.31
CA ALA A 279 8.06 -0.95 3.12
C ALA A 279 8.36 -0.61 4.58
N SER A 280 9.17 0.43 4.80
CA SER A 280 9.50 0.91 6.14
C SER A 280 8.23 1.43 6.82
N ALA A 281 7.48 2.32 6.16
CA ALA A 281 6.23 2.87 6.69
C ALA A 281 5.20 1.78 7.02
N GLY A 282 5.00 0.80 6.14
CA GLY A 282 4.08 -0.32 6.37
C GLY A 282 4.43 -1.14 7.61
N ARG A 283 5.72 -1.37 7.89
CA ARG A 283 6.16 -2.04 9.12
C ARG A 283 5.89 -1.20 10.37
N LEU A 284 5.98 0.13 10.29
CA LEU A 284 5.71 1.01 11.42
C LEU A 284 4.26 0.92 11.90
N LEU A 285 3.32 0.63 10.99
CA LEU A 285 1.90 0.50 11.35
C LEU A 285 1.66 -0.61 12.39
N LEU A 286 2.37 -1.74 12.28
CA LEU A 286 2.33 -2.81 13.29
C LEU A 286 3.02 -2.45 14.60
N GLN A 287 4.07 -1.63 14.53
CA GLN A 287 4.84 -1.26 15.72
C GLN A 287 4.13 -0.18 16.55
N GLY A 288 3.39 0.72 15.90
CA GLY A 288 2.60 1.77 16.57
C GLY A 288 1.36 1.26 17.28
N ALA A 289 0.73 0.17 16.78
CA ALA A 289 -0.48 -0.41 17.36
C ALA A 289 -0.24 -1.17 18.69
N GLY A 290 1.02 -1.44 19.07
CA GLY A 290 1.35 -2.18 20.30
C GLY A 290 1.48 -1.34 21.57
N ASN A 291 1.04 -0.07 21.54
CA ASN A 291 1.38 0.91 22.56
C ASN A 291 0.16 1.74 22.98
N ASP A 292 -0.75 1.10 23.73
CA ASP A 292 -1.65 1.72 24.73
C ASP A 292 -2.03 0.69 25.81
#